data_AF-A0A969ASN2-F1
#
_entry.id   AF-A0A969ASN2-F1
#
_cell.length_a   1.000
_cell.length_b   1.000
_cell.length_c   1.000
_cell.angle_alpha   90.00
_cell.angle_beta   90.00
_cell.angle_gamma   90.00
#
_symmetry.space_group_name_H-M   'P 1'
#
loop_
_entity.id
_entity.type
_entity.pdbx_description
1 polymer ?
#
loop_
_entity_poly.entity_id
_entity_poly.type
_entity_poly.pdbx_seq_one_letter_code
_entity_poly.pdbx_strand_id
1 'polypeptide(L)'
;MNPDSSNQLTITGASQGMTKKLPENTFLMTSGDNFQQVWKDYQKGVETQLLLPFSPKSLQSNFSKFTGLNFEKQFLPWMTGNFAVGVIPNGDKARNAGVAFFVQVNDKTAAENALRELETKMQEKYSFQMSETQVNDQAVVRWRVPRNLQIASRGWLEDKTLFFTLFAPITEQITQSESSLASNEMFTQATRSELAPKSGQFFFDVTQLTKFMGASPFLPKLTLSIKTMPRSLSLLVERARPSMIGVLVIKLM
;
A
#
# COMPACT_ATOMS: atom_id res chain seq x y z
N MET A 1 -8.10 16.83 -43.71
CA MET A 1 -7.73 17.04 -42.29
C MET A 1 -8.67 16.19 -41.47
N ASN A 2 -8.18 15.12 -40.84
CA ASN A 2 -8.99 14.19 -40.07
C ASN A 2 -8.91 14.56 -38.58
N PRO A 3 -10.02 14.90 -37.89
CA PRO A 3 -10.02 15.30 -36.49
C PRO A 3 -10.37 14.10 -35.60
N ASP A 4 -9.65 12.97 -35.71
CA ASP A 4 -9.92 11.77 -34.91
C ASP A 4 -8.66 11.27 -34.19
N SER A 5 -8.21 12.05 -33.21
CA SER A 5 -7.25 11.58 -32.22
C SER A 5 -7.37 12.39 -30.93
N SER A 6 -8.50 12.24 -30.25
CA SER A 6 -8.58 12.49 -28.82
C SER A 6 -8.44 11.16 -28.11
N ASN A 7 -7.20 10.82 -27.76
CA ASN A 7 -6.87 9.80 -26.77
C ASN A 7 -7.72 10.05 -25.51
N GLN A 8 -8.88 9.40 -25.41
CA GLN A 8 -9.58 9.26 -24.15
C GLN A 8 -8.74 8.30 -23.32
N LEU A 9 -7.79 8.86 -22.56
CA LEU A 9 -7.25 8.18 -21.39
C LEU A 9 -8.47 7.76 -20.59
N THR A 10 -8.70 6.45 -20.52
CA THR A 10 -9.79 5.84 -19.76
C THR A 10 -9.44 6.04 -18.29
N ILE A 11 -9.69 7.24 -17.75
CA ILE A 11 -9.51 7.58 -16.33
C ILE A 11 -10.73 6.99 -15.61
N THR A 12 -10.83 5.66 -15.59
CA THR A 12 -11.87 4.94 -14.86
C THR A 12 -11.31 4.56 -13.51
N GLY A 13 -11.47 5.41 -12.49
CA GLY A 13 -11.40 5.04 -11.06
C GLY A 13 -10.35 4.01 -10.63
N ALA A 14 -9.13 4.03 -11.19
CA ALA A 14 -8.19 2.93 -11.09
C ALA A 14 -7.64 2.72 -9.66
N SER A 15 -7.63 3.77 -8.82
CA SER A 15 -7.39 3.66 -7.37
C SER A 15 -8.40 2.74 -6.66
N GLN A 16 -9.65 2.66 -7.14
CA GLN A 16 -10.64 1.70 -6.65
C GLN A 16 -10.31 0.25 -7.03
N GLY A 17 -9.51 0.03 -8.08
CA GLY A 17 -9.00 -1.29 -8.42
C GLY A 17 -8.04 -1.82 -7.35
N MET A 18 -7.28 -0.94 -6.69
CA MET A 18 -6.32 -1.33 -5.67
C MET A 18 -6.98 -1.66 -4.32
N THR A 19 -8.09 -1.01 -3.99
CA THR A 19 -8.84 -1.33 -2.76
C THR A 19 -9.54 -2.68 -2.81
N LYS A 20 -9.82 -3.20 -4.01
CA LYS A 20 -10.28 -4.58 -4.22
C LYS A 20 -9.21 -5.64 -3.92
N LYS A 21 -7.93 -5.26 -3.94
CA LYS A 21 -6.78 -6.16 -3.68
C LYS A 21 -6.38 -6.21 -2.20
N LEU A 22 -6.94 -5.32 -1.40
CA LEU A 22 -6.75 -5.29 0.05
C LEU A 22 -7.84 -6.12 0.73
N PRO A 23 -7.51 -6.92 1.76
CA PRO A 23 -8.51 -7.63 2.55
C PRO A 23 -9.46 -6.68 3.29
N GLU A 24 -10.68 -7.13 3.53
CA GLU A 24 -11.73 -6.35 4.22
C GLU A 24 -11.33 -5.85 5.62
N ASN A 25 -10.46 -6.60 6.32
CA ASN A 25 -10.00 -6.28 7.66
C ASN A 25 -8.85 -5.25 7.71
N THR A 26 -8.48 -4.65 6.57
CA THR A 26 -7.47 -3.58 6.49
C THR A 26 -7.93 -2.37 7.29
N PHE A 27 -7.15 -1.95 8.30
CA PHE A 27 -7.55 -0.87 9.21
C PHE A 27 -6.84 0.47 8.96
N LEU A 28 -5.80 0.49 8.13
CA LEU A 28 -5.16 1.70 7.66
C LEU A 28 -4.82 1.50 6.19
N MET A 29 -5.16 2.46 5.33
CA MET A 29 -4.91 2.39 3.90
C MET A 29 -4.61 3.77 3.32
N THR A 30 -3.68 3.80 2.37
CA THR A 30 -3.52 4.92 1.44
C THR A 30 -3.35 4.39 0.02
N SER A 31 -3.92 5.07 -0.98
CA SER A 31 -3.85 4.69 -2.39
C SER A 31 -3.85 5.90 -3.31
N GLY A 32 -3.40 5.68 -4.55
CA GLY A 32 -3.42 6.70 -5.59
C GLY A 32 -3.13 6.14 -6.97
N ASP A 33 -3.21 7.02 -7.98
CA ASP A 33 -3.13 6.61 -9.40
C ASP A 33 -1.72 6.60 -9.98
N ASN A 34 -0.75 7.26 -9.33
CA ASN A 34 0.62 7.34 -9.82
C ASN A 34 1.59 7.44 -8.64
N PHE A 35 2.18 6.31 -8.25
CA PHE A 35 3.14 6.27 -7.14
C PHE A 35 4.35 7.17 -7.37
N GLN A 36 4.90 7.16 -8.59
CA GLN A 36 6.07 7.98 -8.92
C GLN A 36 5.80 9.47 -8.71
N GLN A 37 4.62 9.96 -9.08
CA GLN A 37 4.24 11.36 -8.88
C GLN A 37 4.05 11.68 -7.40
N VAL A 38 3.33 10.82 -6.66
CA VAL A 38 3.15 10.98 -5.22
C VAL A 38 4.49 11.01 -4.48
N TRP A 39 5.43 10.14 -4.87
CA TRP A 39 6.78 10.13 -4.31
C TRP A 39 7.52 11.46 -4.56
N LYS A 40 7.49 11.98 -5.79
CA LYS A 40 8.11 13.27 -6.15
C LYS A 40 7.49 14.44 -5.39
N ASP A 41 6.17 14.45 -5.23
CA ASP A 41 5.46 15.51 -4.50
C ASP A 41 5.76 15.44 -3.00
N TYR A 42 5.89 14.22 -2.46
CA TYR A 42 6.31 14.01 -1.08
C TYR A 42 7.70 14.60 -0.78
N GLN A 43 8.64 14.43 -1.72
CA GLN A 43 9.98 15.00 -1.60
C GLN A 43 10.01 16.52 -1.63
N LYS A 44 9.07 17.15 -2.34
CA LYS A 44 8.93 18.61 -2.43
C LYS A 44 8.23 19.22 -1.22
N GLY A 45 7.76 18.40 -0.27
CA GLY A 45 7.05 18.87 0.92
C GLY A 45 5.65 19.41 0.63
N VAL A 46 5.08 19.08 -0.53
CA VAL A 46 3.71 19.49 -0.91
C VAL A 46 2.72 18.58 -0.16
N GLU A 47 1.94 19.17 0.76
CA GLU A 47 0.68 18.65 1.37
C GLU A 47 0.66 17.23 2.00
N THR A 48 1.79 16.61 2.31
CA THR A 48 1.83 15.14 2.55
C THR A 48 2.34 14.69 3.92
N GLN A 49 2.62 15.61 4.85
CA GLN A 49 3.03 15.25 6.23
C GLN A 49 1.97 14.42 6.99
N LEU A 50 0.71 14.45 6.53
CA LEU A 50 -0.41 13.75 7.17
C LEU A 50 -0.57 12.27 6.77
N LEU A 51 0.09 11.79 5.72
CA LEU A 51 -0.18 10.43 5.19
C LEU A 51 0.84 9.36 5.60
N LEU A 52 2.11 9.73 5.84
CA LEU A 52 3.19 8.79 6.17
C LEU A 52 4.10 9.40 7.27
N PRO A 53 4.35 8.70 8.39
CA PRO A 53 5.08 9.25 9.54
C PRO A 53 6.61 9.33 9.36
N PHE A 54 7.13 9.22 8.13
CA PHE A 54 8.57 9.09 7.86
C PHE A 54 9.05 9.97 6.71
N SER A 55 10.03 10.85 6.91
CA SER A 55 10.51 11.70 5.81
C SER A 55 11.04 10.89 4.61
N PRO A 56 10.81 11.33 3.35
CA PRO A 56 11.28 10.59 2.18
C PRO A 56 12.81 10.48 2.14
N LYS A 57 13.52 11.52 2.61
CA LYS A 57 14.98 11.50 2.75
C LYS A 57 15.45 10.43 3.75
N SER A 58 14.77 10.30 4.88
CA SER A 58 15.07 9.24 5.86
C SER A 58 14.80 7.85 5.28
N LEU A 59 13.70 7.66 4.55
CA LEU A 59 13.41 6.39 3.89
C LEU A 59 14.50 6.01 2.89
N GLN A 60 14.88 6.93 1.99
CA GLN A 60 15.93 6.70 1.00
C GLN A 60 17.26 6.40 1.64
N SER A 61 17.65 7.19 2.65
CA SER A 61 18.91 6.99 3.37
C SER A 61 18.94 5.64 4.07
N ASN A 62 17.86 5.26 4.77
CA ASN A 62 17.77 3.99 5.47
C ASN A 62 17.74 2.81 4.49
N PHE A 63 16.99 2.93 3.40
CA PHE A 63 16.97 1.93 2.34
C PHE A 63 18.37 1.72 1.76
N SER A 64 19.06 2.78 1.40
CA SER A 64 20.41 2.70 0.85
C SER A 64 21.43 2.17 1.86
N LYS A 65 21.38 2.60 3.13
CA LYS A 65 22.23 2.04 4.19
C LYS A 65 21.98 0.55 4.41
N PHE A 66 20.72 0.13 4.38
CA PHE A 66 20.36 -1.25 4.63
C PHE A 66 20.76 -2.14 3.45
N THR A 67 20.40 -1.74 2.24
CA THR A 67 20.49 -2.57 1.02
C THR A 67 21.74 -2.33 0.17
N GLY A 68 22.38 -1.16 0.31
CA GLY A 68 23.39 -0.69 -0.65
C GLY A 68 22.80 -0.15 -1.96
N LEU A 69 21.48 -0.17 -2.12
CA LEU A 69 20.76 0.15 -3.33
C LEU A 69 20.20 1.57 -3.34
N ASN A 70 19.97 2.13 -4.52
CA ASN A 70 19.35 3.44 -4.67
C ASN A 70 17.88 3.27 -5.10
N PHE A 71 16.96 3.54 -4.17
CA PHE A 71 15.51 3.39 -4.40
C PHE A 71 15.03 4.15 -5.64
N GLU A 72 15.44 5.41 -5.80
CA GLU A 72 14.97 6.26 -6.89
C GLU A 72 15.48 5.83 -8.26
N LYS A 73 16.71 5.32 -8.31
CA LYS A 73 17.32 4.90 -9.57
C LYS A 73 16.88 3.50 -9.98
N GLN A 74 16.66 2.61 -9.01
CA GLN A 74 16.42 1.20 -9.29
C GLN A 74 14.96 0.77 -9.19
N PHE A 75 14.14 1.43 -8.36
CA PHE A 75 12.77 1.00 -8.07
C PHE A 75 11.73 1.98 -8.62
N LEU A 76 11.92 3.27 -8.36
CA LEU A 76 10.97 4.31 -8.78
C LEU A 76 10.69 4.38 -10.31
N PRO A 77 11.63 4.09 -11.23
CA PRO A 77 11.37 4.27 -12.67
C PRO A 77 10.26 3.38 -13.22
N TRP A 78 10.04 2.21 -12.61
CA TRP A 78 9.04 1.26 -13.05
C TRP A 78 7.74 1.27 -12.23
N MET A 79 7.69 2.05 -11.14
CA MET A 79 6.52 2.20 -10.26
C MET A 79 5.61 3.36 -10.70
N THR A 80 5.14 3.35 -11.95
CA THR A 80 4.45 4.51 -12.55
C THR A 80 2.92 4.46 -12.45
N GLY A 81 2.35 3.31 -12.09
CA GLY A 81 0.90 3.14 -12.09
C GLY A 81 0.25 3.36 -10.72
N ASN A 82 -0.97 2.85 -10.62
CA ASN A 82 -1.74 2.82 -9.39
C ASN A 82 -0.98 2.12 -8.27
N PHE A 83 -1.27 2.52 -7.03
CA PHE A 83 -0.71 1.87 -5.87
C PHE A 83 -1.69 1.87 -4.70
N ALA A 84 -1.45 0.97 -3.75
CA ALA A 84 -2.03 1.03 -2.42
C ALA A 84 -1.05 0.51 -1.38
N VAL A 85 -1.08 1.10 -0.19
CA VAL A 85 -0.43 0.60 1.01
C VAL A 85 -1.52 0.34 2.03
N GLY A 86 -1.50 -0.83 2.67
CA GLY A 86 -2.47 -1.21 3.70
C GLY A 86 -1.80 -1.85 4.91
N VAL A 87 -2.36 -1.64 6.10
CA VAL A 87 -2.00 -2.37 7.32
C VAL A 87 -3.09 -3.39 7.62
N ILE A 88 -2.68 -4.66 7.66
CA ILE A 88 -3.58 -5.81 7.69
C ILE A 88 -3.26 -6.63 8.95
N PRO A 89 -4.24 -6.91 9.82
CA PRO A 89 -4.04 -7.77 10.97
C PRO A 89 -3.75 -9.20 10.48
N ASN A 90 -2.83 -9.89 11.14
CA ASN A 90 -2.47 -11.25 10.78
C ASN A 90 -3.31 -12.26 11.57
N GLY A 91 -4.29 -12.85 10.88
CA GLY A 91 -5.24 -13.82 11.43
C GLY A 91 -6.30 -13.23 12.37
N ASP A 92 -7.26 -14.04 12.75
CA ASP A 92 -8.48 -13.61 13.47
C ASP A 92 -8.20 -13.04 14.87
N LYS A 93 -7.07 -13.42 15.47
CA LYS A 93 -6.67 -12.94 16.80
C LYS A 93 -5.93 -11.60 16.76
N ALA A 94 -5.60 -11.08 15.56
CA ALA A 94 -4.99 -9.77 15.34
C ALA A 94 -3.84 -9.42 16.31
N ARG A 95 -2.99 -10.40 16.66
CA ARG A 95 -1.91 -10.17 17.65
C ARG A 95 -0.72 -9.40 17.07
N ASN A 96 -0.53 -9.52 15.77
CA ASN A 96 0.44 -8.80 14.96
C ASN A 96 -0.23 -8.35 13.65
N ALA A 97 0.39 -7.40 12.95
CA ALA A 97 -0.10 -6.87 11.69
C ALA A 97 1.06 -6.80 10.70
N GLY A 98 0.73 -6.99 9.43
CA GLY A 98 1.65 -6.81 8.33
C GLY A 98 1.31 -5.55 7.53
N VAL A 99 2.28 -5.06 6.78
CA VAL A 99 2.06 -4.02 5.76
C VAL A 99 2.04 -4.70 4.41
N ALA A 100 1.05 -4.37 3.58
CA ALA A 100 1.01 -4.73 2.17
C ALA A 100 1.21 -3.49 1.31
N PHE A 101 2.04 -3.60 0.29
CA PHE A 101 2.23 -2.60 -0.75
C PHE A 101 1.91 -3.23 -2.10
N PHE A 102 1.02 -2.58 -2.85
CA PHE A 102 0.65 -2.93 -4.21
C PHE A 102 1.07 -1.79 -5.12
N VAL A 103 1.68 -2.12 -6.26
CA VAL A 103 2.04 -1.12 -7.26
C VAL A 103 1.93 -1.71 -8.66
N GLN A 104 1.27 -0.97 -9.55
CA GLN A 104 1.28 -1.27 -10.97
C GLN A 104 2.62 -0.87 -11.57
N VAL A 105 3.20 -1.79 -12.33
CA VAL A 105 4.48 -1.60 -13.00
C VAL A 105 4.28 -1.40 -14.50
N ASN A 106 5.10 -0.55 -15.11
CA ASN A 106 5.15 -0.39 -16.57
C ASN A 106 6.18 -1.32 -17.24
N ASP A 107 7.17 -1.81 -16.49
CA ASP A 107 8.22 -2.70 -16.96
C ASP A 107 8.46 -3.81 -15.92
N LYS A 108 7.85 -4.97 -16.17
CA LYS A 108 7.95 -6.15 -15.31
C LYS A 108 9.38 -6.68 -15.24
N THR A 109 10.11 -6.67 -16.37
CA THR A 109 11.48 -7.16 -16.45
C THR A 109 12.42 -6.31 -15.62
N ALA A 110 12.32 -4.97 -15.72
CA ALA A 110 13.08 -4.06 -14.88
C ALA A 110 12.76 -4.24 -13.39
N ALA A 111 11.47 -4.40 -13.06
CA ALA A 111 11.04 -4.67 -11.69
C ALA A 111 11.63 -5.97 -11.13
N GLU A 112 11.56 -7.06 -11.89
CA GLU A 112 12.13 -8.35 -11.47
C GLU A 112 13.64 -8.30 -11.28
N ASN A 113 14.37 -7.59 -12.16
CA ASN A 113 15.81 -7.41 -12.01
C ASN A 113 16.16 -6.62 -10.74
N ALA A 114 15.45 -5.51 -10.47
CA ALA A 114 15.66 -4.72 -9.26
C ALA A 114 15.34 -5.52 -7.97
N LEU A 115 14.27 -6.33 -8.01
CA LEU A 115 13.89 -7.19 -6.89
C LEU A 115 14.90 -8.31 -6.64
N ARG A 116 15.42 -8.95 -7.70
CA ARG A 116 16.50 -9.95 -7.57
C ARG A 116 17.78 -9.34 -7.03
N GLU A 117 18.15 -8.15 -7.47
CA GLU A 117 19.33 -7.44 -6.94
C GLU A 117 19.16 -7.15 -5.44
N LEU A 118 17.98 -6.69 -5.03
CA LEU A 118 17.65 -6.49 -3.62
C LEU A 118 17.75 -7.78 -2.83
N GLU A 119 17.18 -8.87 -3.34
CA GLU A 119 17.23 -10.18 -2.70
C GLU A 119 18.66 -10.68 -2.50
N THR A 120 19.50 -10.58 -3.53
CA THR A 120 20.93 -10.88 -3.44
C THR A 120 21.61 -10.06 -2.35
N LYS A 121 21.35 -8.75 -2.27
CA LYS A 121 21.93 -7.90 -1.21
C LYS A 121 21.46 -8.30 0.19
N MET A 122 20.21 -8.72 0.34
CA MET A 122 19.67 -9.18 1.62
C MET A 122 20.29 -10.52 2.04
N GLN A 123 20.49 -11.44 1.09
CA GLN A 123 21.17 -12.72 1.31
C GLN A 123 22.62 -12.50 1.73
N GLU A 124 23.38 -11.71 0.96
CA GLU A 124 24.80 -11.43 1.18
C GLU A 124 25.07 -10.75 2.53
N LYS A 125 24.25 -9.75 2.90
CA LYS A 125 24.53 -8.89 4.06
C LYS A 125 23.89 -9.37 5.36
N TYR A 126 22.73 -10.02 5.29
CA TYR A 126 21.92 -10.33 6.47
C TYR A 126 21.51 -11.79 6.60
N SER A 127 22.03 -12.68 5.74
CA SER A 127 21.69 -14.11 5.74
C SER A 127 20.19 -14.37 5.60
N PHE A 128 19.48 -13.51 4.86
CA PHE A 128 18.08 -13.76 4.54
C PHE A 128 17.99 -15.01 3.66
N GLN A 129 16.91 -15.76 3.82
CA GLN A 129 16.60 -16.92 3.01
C GLN A 129 15.39 -16.59 2.13
N MET A 130 15.55 -16.78 0.82
CA MET A 130 14.49 -16.60 -0.15
C MET A 130 14.00 -17.97 -0.60
N SER A 131 12.68 -18.18 -0.61
CA SER A 131 12.08 -19.40 -1.14
C SER A 131 10.91 -19.05 -2.04
N GLU A 132 10.92 -19.57 -3.26
CA GLU A 132 9.76 -19.52 -4.15
C GLU A 132 8.74 -20.60 -3.75
N THR A 133 7.47 -20.24 -3.75
CA THR A 133 6.34 -21.11 -3.44
C THR A 133 5.15 -20.73 -4.32
N GLN A 134 4.23 -21.65 -4.52
CA GLN A 134 2.93 -21.35 -5.13
C GLN A 134 1.90 -21.09 -4.03
N VAL A 135 1.05 -20.09 -4.23
CA VAL A 135 -0.14 -19.81 -3.41
C VAL A 135 -1.30 -19.57 -4.38
N ASN A 136 -2.27 -20.50 -4.44
CA ASN A 136 -3.41 -20.46 -5.38
C ASN A 136 -3.01 -20.01 -6.80
N ASP A 137 -2.07 -20.76 -7.39
CA ASP A 137 -1.51 -20.54 -8.75
C ASP A 137 -0.67 -19.26 -8.96
N GLN A 138 -0.35 -18.54 -7.88
CA GLN A 138 0.55 -17.41 -7.91
C GLN A 138 1.93 -17.76 -7.35
N ALA A 139 2.97 -17.49 -8.16
CA ALA A 139 4.35 -17.58 -7.72
C ALA A 139 4.64 -16.47 -6.69
N VAL A 140 5.08 -16.88 -5.50
CA VAL A 140 5.42 -16.00 -4.40
C VAL A 140 6.83 -16.29 -3.92
N VAL A 141 7.63 -15.25 -3.74
CA VAL A 141 8.93 -15.34 -3.08
C VAL A 141 8.78 -14.91 -1.62
N ARG A 142 9.03 -15.83 -0.69
CA ARG A 142 8.99 -15.60 0.76
C ARG A 142 10.39 -15.33 1.30
N TRP A 143 10.49 -14.32 2.15
CA TRP A 143 11.75 -13.87 2.73
C TRP A 143 11.75 -14.22 4.22
N ARG A 144 12.77 -14.97 4.64
CA ARG A 144 12.93 -15.41 6.02
C ARG A 144 14.26 -14.96 6.59
N VAL A 145 14.26 -14.66 7.89
CA VAL A 145 15.46 -14.41 8.69
C VAL A 145 15.82 -15.67 9.49
N PRO A 146 16.99 -15.71 10.18
CA PRO A 146 17.34 -16.85 11.04
C PRO A 146 16.21 -17.23 12.00
N ARG A 147 16.15 -18.53 12.36
CA ARG A 147 15.01 -19.18 13.05
C ARG A 147 13.75 -19.33 12.18
N ASN A 148 13.90 -19.29 10.86
CA ASN A 148 12.83 -19.53 9.89
C ASN A 148 11.64 -18.57 10.02
N LEU A 149 11.87 -17.36 10.56
CA LEU A 149 10.84 -16.35 10.73
C LEU A 149 10.59 -15.63 9.40
N GLN A 150 9.38 -15.74 8.86
CA GLN A 150 8.97 -15.01 7.67
C GLN A 150 8.71 -13.55 8.00
N ILE A 151 9.43 -12.66 7.31
CA ILE A 151 9.35 -11.21 7.54
C ILE A 151 8.82 -10.44 6.33
N ALA A 152 8.88 -11.03 5.14
CA ALA A 152 8.42 -10.40 3.92
C ALA A 152 8.00 -11.44 2.88
N SER A 153 7.23 -11.00 1.89
CA SER A 153 6.97 -11.77 0.68
C SER A 153 6.73 -10.85 -0.50
N ARG A 154 6.90 -11.36 -1.72
CA ARG A 154 6.49 -10.65 -2.94
C ARG A 154 5.88 -11.60 -3.95
N GLY A 155 5.07 -11.06 -4.84
CA GLY A 155 4.52 -11.79 -5.97
C GLY A 155 3.79 -10.87 -6.94
N TRP A 156 3.19 -11.45 -7.96
CA TRP A 156 2.49 -10.71 -9.01
C TRP A 156 0.99 -11.01 -8.99
N LEU A 157 0.17 -9.97 -9.12
CA LEU A 157 -1.26 -10.05 -9.40
C LEU A 157 -1.53 -9.53 -10.81
N GLU A 158 -2.38 -10.22 -11.58
CA GLU A 158 -2.88 -9.78 -12.90
C GLU A 158 -1.76 -9.24 -13.83
N ASP A 159 -0.64 -9.98 -13.88
CA ASP A 159 0.59 -9.73 -14.65
C ASP A 159 1.36 -8.43 -14.44
N LYS A 160 0.72 -7.34 -14.00
CA LYS A 160 1.31 -6.00 -13.92
C LYS A 160 1.27 -5.37 -12.54
N THR A 161 0.67 -6.03 -11.55
CA THR A 161 0.63 -5.52 -10.18
C THR A 161 1.61 -6.30 -9.32
N LEU A 162 2.69 -5.67 -8.89
CA LEU A 162 3.57 -6.22 -7.87
C LEU A 162 2.87 -6.07 -6.51
N PHE A 163 2.86 -7.12 -5.70
CA PHE A 163 2.62 -7.00 -4.27
C PHE A 163 3.89 -7.29 -3.48
N PHE A 164 4.05 -6.58 -2.36
CA PHE A 164 5.11 -6.79 -1.39
C PHE A 164 4.54 -6.69 0.02
N THR A 165 4.83 -7.67 0.88
CA THR A 165 4.37 -7.70 2.27
C THR A 165 5.54 -7.59 3.24
N LEU A 166 5.31 -7.01 4.42
CA LEU A 166 6.31 -6.86 5.48
C LEU A 166 5.73 -7.20 6.87
N PHE A 167 6.62 -7.58 7.78
CA PHE A 167 6.44 -7.81 9.23
C PHE A 167 5.59 -9.00 9.66
N ALA A 168 4.59 -9.40 8.89
CA ALA A 168 3.75 -10.54 9.20
C ALA A 168 3.41 -11.37 7.94
N PRO A 169 3.16 -12.68 8.09
CA PRO A 169 2.76 -13.55 6.99
C PRO A 169 1.30 -13.32 6.58
N ILE A 170 1.06 -12.28 5.78
CA ILE A 170 -0.28 -11.87 5.32
C ILE A 170 -0.53 -12.20 3.83
N THR A 171 0.38 -12.95 3.20
CA THR A 171 0.32 -13.29 1.76
C THR A 171 -1.00 -13.98 1.39
N GLU A 172 -1.44 -14.92 2.21
CA GLU A 172 -2.64 -15.72 1.98
C GLU A 172 -3.89 -14.82 2.06
N GLN A 173 -3.92 -13.88 3.01
CA GLN A 173 -5.02 -12.91 3.08
C GLN A 173 -5.07 -12.04 1.81
N ILE A 174 -3.95 -11.73 1.18
CA ILE A 174 -3.94 -10.92 -0.05
C ILE A 174 -4.38 -11.73 -1.27
N THR A 175 -3.95 -12.99 -1.35
CA THR A 175 -4.10 -13.83 -2.54
C THR A 175 -5.38 -14.67 -2.53
N GLN A 176 -6.00 -14.84 -1.35
CA GLN A 176 -7.14 -15.74 -1.14
C GLN A 176 -8.39 -15.05 -0.60
N SER A 177 -8.36 -13.74 -0.30
CA SER A 177 -9.50 -13.10 0.35
C SER A 177 -10.71 -13.02 -0.58
N GLU A 178 -11.82 -13.61 -0.14
CA GLU A 178 -13.12 -13.52 -0.82
C GLU A 178 -13.78 -12.14 -0.62
N SER A 179 -13.43 -11.45 0.49
CA SER A 179 -13.92 -10.11 0.81
C SER A 179 -12.81 -9.06 0.71
N SER A 180 -13.11 -7.94 0.06
CA SER A 180 -12.12 -6.86 -0.13
C SER A 180 -12.44 -5.64 0.71
N LEU A 181 -11.46 -4.75 0.91
CA LEU A 181 -11.69 -3.45 1.53
C LEU A 181 -12.74 -2.64 0.75
N ALA A 182 -12.82 -2.81 -0.58
CA ALA A 182 -13.84 -2.16 -1.40
C ALA A 182 -15.29 -2.56 -1.05
N SER A 183 -15.50 -3.75 -0.46
CA SER A 183 -16.81 -4.21 0.03
C SER A 183 -17.07 -3.90 1.50
N ASN A 184 -16.09 -3.36 2.24
CA ASN A 184 -16.25 -2.98 3.64
C ASN A 184 -17.18 -1.75 3.75
N GLU A 185 -18.28 -1.88 4.48
CA GLU A 185 -19.28 -0.80 4.58
C GLU A 185 -18.73 0.50 5.16
N MET A 186 -17.86 0.42 6.18
CA MET A 186 -17.25 1.59 6.81
C MET A 186 -16.34 2.31 5.81
N PHE A 187 -15.53 1.55 5.07
CA PHE A 187 -14.72 2.08 3.98
C PHE A 187 -15.58 2.73 2.89
N THR A 188 -16.62 2.04 2.41
CA THR A 188 -17.50 2.56 1.35
C THR A 188 -18.19 3.85 1.78
N GLN A 189 -18.67 3.93 3.02
CA GLN A 189 -19.33 5.11 3.55
C GLN A 189 -18.36 6.28 3.76
N ALA A 190 -17.18 6.00 4.33
CA ALA A 190 -16.15 7.01 4.59
C ALA A 190 -15.56 7.56 3.28
N THR A 191 -15.45 6.74 2.24
CA THR A 191 -14.90 7.15 0.95
C THR A 191 -15.95 7.51 -0.11
N ARG A 192 -17.25 7.47 0.20
CA ARG A 192 -18.32 7.91 -0.70
C ARG A 192 -18.17 9.42 -0.97
N SER A 193 -17.92 9.77 -2.23
CA SER A 193 -17.91 11.13 -2.77
C SER A 193 -18.54 11.08 -4.16
N GLU A 194 -19.31 12.12 -4.48
CA GLU A 194 -19.99 12.33 -5.76
C GLU A 194 -19.06 12.95 -6.81
N LEU A 195 -17.87 13.42 -6.39
CA LEU A 195 -16.87 14.05 -7.24
C LEU A 195 -15.91 13.00 -7.80
N ALA A 196 -15.80 12.96 -9.13
CA ALA A 196 -14.91 12.07 -9.87
C ALA A 196 -13.95 12.90 -10.75
N PRO A 197 -12.69 12.47 -10.94
CA PRO A 197 -12.07 11.24 -10.42
C PRO A 197 -11.37 11.41 -9.05
N LYS A 198 -11.35 10.34 -8.25
CA LYS A 198 -10.62 10.26 -6.98
C LYS A 198 -9.17 9.88 -7.24
N SER A 199 -8.27 10.85 -7.19
CA SER A 199 -6.84 10.66 -7.51
C SER A 199 -6.04 10.03 -6.37
N GLY A 200 -6.59 10.04 -5.15
CA GLY A 200 -6.05 9.33 -3.99
C GLY A 200 -7.06 9.15 -2.87
N GLN A 201 -6.85 8.13 -2.05
CA GLN A 201 -7.72 7.79 -0.92
C GLN A 201 -6.89 7.43 0.30
N PHE A 202 -7.29 7.93 1.46
CA PHE A 202 -6.81 7.49 2.76
C PHE A 202 -8.01 6.99 3.57
N PHE A 203 -7.79 5.91 4.32
CA PHE A 203 -8.78 5.32 5.19
C PHE A 203 -8.12 4.83 6.47
N PHE A 204 -8.80 5.06 7.59
CA PHE A 204 -8.37 4.61 8.91
C PHE A 204 -9.58 4.15 9.73
N ASP A 205 -9.60 2.87 10.08
CA ASP A 205 -10.60 2.23 10.93
C ASP A 205 -10.10 2.20 12.38
N VAL A 206 -10.65 3.10 13.20
CA VAL A 206 -10.31 3.23 14.62
C VAL A 206 -10.81 2.01 15.41
N THR A 207 -11.91 1.39 14.97
CA THR A 207 -12.50 0.22 15.63
C THR A 207 -11.61 -1.01 15.45
N GLN A 208 -11.13 -1.25 14.23
CA GLN A 208 -10.21 -2.35 13.97
C GLN A 208 -8.84 -2.12 14.61
N LEU A 209 -8.33 -0.87 14.62
CA LEU A 209 -7.10 -0.54 15.34
C LEU A 209 -7.22 -0.80 16.84
N THR A 210 -8.31 -0.39 17.48
CA THR A 210 -8.50 -0.63 18.93
C THR A 210 -8.60 -2.11 19.27
N LYS A 211 -9.26 -2.93 18.44
CA LYS A 211 -9.22 -4.40 18.56
C LYS A 211 -7.80 -4.94 18.45
N PHE A 212 -7.05 -4.50 17.44
CA PHE A 212 -5.65 -4.89 17.24
C PHE A 212 -4.77 -4.54 18.45
N MET A 213 -4.84 -3.30 18.94
CA MET A 213 -4.08 -2.85 20.11
C MET A 213 -4.48 -3.59 21.39
N GLY A 214 -5.77 -3.87 21.57
CA GLY A 214 -6.27 -4.63 22.72
C GLY A 214 -5.86 -6.11 22.72
N ALA A 215 -5.71 -6.70 21.53
CA ALA A 215 -5.32 -8.10 21.36
C ALA A 215 -3.79 -8.32 21.38
N SER A 216 -2.99 -7.29 21.08
CA SER A 216 -1.55 -7.41 21.03
C SER A 216 -0.92 -7.38 22.44
N PRO A 217 -0.16 -8.42 22.84
CA PRO A 217 0.46 -8.46 24.16
C PRO A 217 1.67 -7.52 24.31
N PHE A 218 2.15 -6.93 23.21
CA PHE A 218 3.36 -6.10 23.18
C PHE A 218 3.08 -4.60 23.02
N LEU A 219 1.82 -4.22 22.75
CA LEU A 219 1.43 -2.83 22.58
C LEU A 219 0.82 -2.28 23.87
N PRO A 220 1.06 -1.00 24.21
CA PRO A 220 0.40 -0.38 25.34
C PRO A 220 -1.12 -0.41 25.12
N LYS A 221 -1.86 -0.83 26.15
CA LYS A 221 -3.32 -0.75 26.15
C LYS A 221 -3.73 0.71 26.23
N LEU A 222 -3.94 1.34 25.07
CA LEU A 222 -4.51 2.68 25.03
C LEU A 222 -5.99 2.59 25.42
N THR A 223 -6.36 3.09 26.59
CA THR A 223 -7.76 3.40 26.93
C THR A 223 -8.15 4.68 26.19
N LEU A 224 -8.32 4.58 24.87
CA LEU A 224 -8.96 5.65 24.11
C LEU A 224 -10.41 5.72 24.58
N SER A 225 -10.84 6.86 25.11
CA SER A 225 -12.24 7.07 25.47
C SER A 225 -13.05 7.18 24.18
N ILE A 226 -13.52 6.04 23.67
CA ILE A 226 -14.19 5.89 22.36
C ILE A 226 -15.55 6.60 22.33
N LYS A 227 -16.03 7.10 23.47
CA LYS A 227 -17.36 7.71 23.61
C LYS A 227 -17.54 8.97 22.74
N THR A 228 -16.45 9.59 22.28
CA THR A 228 -16.47 10.82 21.46
C THR A 228 -15.61 10.74 20.19
N MET A 229 -14.95 9.61 19.90
CA MET A 229 -14.11 9.49 18.69
C MET A 229 -14.89 8.90 17.52
N PRO A 230 -14.67 9.41 16.29
CA PRO A 230 -15.22 8.79 15.09
C PRO A 230 -14.67 7.36 14.94
N ARG A 231 -15.52 6.45 14.46
CA ARG A 231 -15.18 5.05 14.16
C ARG A 231 -14.22 4.94 12.98
N SER A 232 -14.26 5.90 12.06
CA SER A 232 -13.30 6.00 10.96
C SER A 232 -12.95 7.43 10.58
N LEU A 233 -11.76 7.58 9.99
CA LEU A 233 -11.28 8.78 9.33
C LEU A 233 -10.96 8.44 7.88
N SER A 234 -11.41 9.27 6.95
CA SER A 234 -10.99 9.20 5.56
C SER A 234 -10.59 10.57 5.02
N LEU A 235 -9.65 10.54 4.09
CA LEU A 235 -9.22 11.70 3.33
C LEU A 235 -9.28 11.35 1.85
N LEU A 236 -9.88 12.22 1.05
CA LEU A 236 -9.91 12.09 -0.40
C LEU A 236 -9.17 13.27 -1.03
N VAL A 237 -8.28 12.95 -1.97
CA VAL A 237 -7.58 13.94 -2.78
C VAL A 237 -8.23 13.99 -4.15
N GLU A 238 -8.74 15.16 -4.50
CA GLU A 238 -9.51 15.41 -5.70
C GLU A 238 -8.69 16.27 -6.68
N ARG A 239 -8.64 15.88 -7.96
CA ARG A 239 -8.19 16.80 -9.02
C ARG A 239 -9.39 17.61 -9.51
N ALA A 240 -9.39 18.90 -9.24
CA ALA A 240 -10.27 19.82 -9.94
C ALA A 240 -9.77 20.01 -11.40
N ARG A 241 -10.64 20.52 -12.28
CA ARG A 241 -10.35 20.88 -13.68
C ARG A 241 -9.00 21.61 -13.80
N PRO A 242 -8.32 21.61 -14.98
CA PRO A 242 -6.94 22.09 -15.17
C PRO A 242 -6.61 23.53 -14.72
N SER A 243 -7.56 24.29 -14.19
CA SER A 243 -7.40 25.65 -13.66
C SER A 243 -7.61 25.79 -12.13
N MET A 244 -7.85 24.71 -11.36
CA MET A 244 -7.98 24.78 -9.90
C MET A 244 -7.06 23.79 -9.16
N ILE A 245 -6.46 24.28 -8.07
CA ILE A 245 -5.68 23.50 -7.09
C ILE A 245 -6.60 22.45 -6.46
N GLY A 246 -6.08 21.25 -6.19
CA GLY A 246 -6.85 20.09 -5.70
C GLY A 246 -7.68 20.38 -4.44
N VAL A 247 -8.79 19.66 -4.30
CA VAL A 247 -9.70 19.81 -3.16
C VAL A 247 -9.45 18.66 -2.17
N LEU A 248 -9.35 19.03 -0.90
CA LEU A 248 -9.16 18.10 0.23
C LEU A 248 -10.50 17.87 0.92
N VAL A 249 -11.00 16.63 0.91
CA VAL A 249 -12.24 16.27 1.62
C VAL A 249 -11.91 15.36 2.80
N ILE A 250 -12.15 15.86 4.02
CA ILE A 250 -12.02 15.10 5.28
C ILE A 250 -13.42 14.65 5.71
N LYS A 251 -13.59 13.34 5.98
CA LYS A 251 -14.84 12.80 6.50
C LYS A 251 -14.59 12.04 7.81
N LEU A 252 -15.42 12.34 8.81
CA LEU A 252 -15.43 11.69 10.12
C LEU A 252 -16.75 10.93 10.26
N MET A 253 -16.70 9.64 10.59
CA MET A 253 -17.89 8.79 10.79
C MET A 253 -17.75 8.00 12.07
#